data_AF-A0A8T4UYH2-F1
#
_entry.id   AF-A0A8T4UYH2-F1
#
_cell.length_a   1.000
_cell.length_b   1.000
_cell.length_c   1.000
_cell.angle_alpha   90.00
_cell.angle_beta   90.00
_cell.angle_gamma   90.00
#
_symmetry.space_group_name_H-M   'P 1'
#
loop_
_entity.id
_entity.type
_entity.pdbx_description
1 polymer ?
#
loop_
_entity_poly.entity_id
_entity_poly.type
_entity_poly.pdbx_seq_one_letter_code
_entity_poly.pdbx_strand_id
1 'polypeptide(L)'
;MLIIKHRVNTIEDLKSTLVEYGVEIDIRPEGNKLILHHDPFTPGEDFEEWLKHYKHAFLILNIKSEGIEKRVIELMEKYQIQAYFLLDVAPPFLTKLAKQNIAGLSTRLSPFESVKTCLEYARAFPGQFTWVFVDVMTKTEGKTKLPLNGKMSQQLKEAGYKICLVSPELLNRENQIAAYKKKLGAKGITIDAVLTKKPELWST
;
A
#
# COMPACT_ATOMS: atom_id res chain seq x y z
N MET A 1 14.93 -1.96 -1.58
CA MET A 1 13.62 -1.28 -1.71
C MET A 1 12.83 -2.04 -2.76
N LEU A 2 11.60 -2.42 -2.43
CA LEU A 2 10.68 -3.10 -3.33
C LEU A 2 9.93 -2.08 -4.21
N ILE A 3 9.74 -2.40 -5.49
CA ILE A 3 8.91 -1.60 -6.39
C ILE A 3 7.54 -2.26 -6.48
N ILE A 4 6.49 -1.47 -6.27
CA ILE A 4 5.09 -1.90 -6.39
C ILE A 4 4.47 -1.23 -7.61
N LYS A 5 4.07 -2.03 -8.59
CA LYS A 5 3.32 -1.54 -9.76
C LYS A 5 1.90 -1.21 -9.34
N HIS A 6 1.49 0.03 -9.55
CA HIS A 6 0.17 0.55 -9.19
C HIS A 6 -0.92 0.11 -10.18
N ARG A 7 -2.07 -0.33 -9.66
CA ARG A 7 -3.29 -0.74 -10.38
C ARG A 7 -3.10 -1.86 -11.41
N VAL A 8 -2.65 -3.02 -10.96
CA VAL A 8 -2.52 -4.23 -11.80
C VAL A 8 -3.84 -5.03 -11.73
N ASN A 9 -4.94 -4.41 -12.16
CA ASN A 9 -6.29 -4.94 -11.96
C ASN A 9 -6.70 -6.02 -12.99
N THR A 10 -5.86 -6.30 -13.98
CA THR A 10 -6.13 -7.32 -15.01
C THR A 10 -5.08 -8.42 -14.99
N ILE A 11 -5.44 -9.63 -15.46
CA ILE A 11 -4.51 -10.75 -15.65
C ILE A 11 -3.46 -10.40 -16.71
N GLU A 12 -3.82 -9.58 -17.71
CA GLU A 12 -2.89 -9.08 -18.72
C GLU A 12 -1.81 -8.18 -18.11
N ASP A 13 -2.21 -7.19 -17.30
CA ASP A 13 -1.28 -6.33 -16.57
C ASP A 13 -0.41 -7.15 -15.60
N LEU A 14 -0.98 -8.16 -14.95
CA LEU A 14 -0.25 -9.03 -14.04
C LEU A 14 0.83 -9.83 -14.76
N LYS A 15 0.49 -10.43 -15.91
CA LYS A 15 1.43 -11.22 -16.73
C LYS A 15 2.52 -10.35 -17.36
N SER A 16 2.22 -9.09 -17.67
CA SER A 16 3.20 -8.14 -18.22
C SER A 16 4.08 -7.49 -17.14
N THR A 17 3.67 -7.55 -15.87
CA THR A 17 4.48 -7.05 -14.75
C THR A 17 5.53 -8.07 -14.32
N LEU A 18 6.77 -7.63 -14.17
CA LEU A 18 7.89 -8.45 -13.69
C LEU A 18 7.61 -9.05 -12.31
N VAL A 19 7.92 -10.33 -12.13
CA VAL A 19 7.58 -11.09 -10.91
C VAL A 19 8.38 -10.65 -9.67
N GLU A 20 9.55 -10.04 -9.85
CA GLU A 20 10.33 -9.44 -8.77
C GLU A 20 9.70 -8.14 -8.21
N TYR A 21 8.77 -7.54 -8.94
CA TYR A 21 8.00 -6.42 -8.44
C TYR A 21 6.84 -6.93 -7.59
N GLY A 22 6.39 -6.09 -6.66
CA GLY A 22 5.05 -6.25 -6.11
C GLY A 22 4.02 -5.56 -6.99
N VAL A 23 2.75 -5.81 -6.69
CA VAL A 23 1.61 -5.20 -7.38
C VAL A 23 0.61 -4.67 -6.38
N GLU A 24 -0.10 -3.63 -6.77
CA GLU A 24 -1.25 -3.09 -6.04
C GLU A 24 -2.50 -3.23 -6.90
N ILE A 25 -3.59 -3.66 -6.25
CA ILE A 25 -4.88 -3.92 -6.89
C ILE A 25 -6.02 -3.28 -6.11
N ASP A 26 -7.07 -2.88 -6.82
CA ASP A 26 -8.27 -2.26 -6.26
C ASP A 26 -9.42 -3.27 -6.19
N ILE A 27 -9.88 -3.63 -4.98
CA ILE A 27 -10.86 -4.69 -4.78
C ILE A 27 -12.23 -4.10 -4.42
N ARG A 28 -13.26 -4.53 -5.15
CA ARG A 28 -14.66 -4.15 -4.93
C ARG A 28 -15.57 -5.39 -4.89
N PRO A 29 -16.71 -5.32 -4.18
CA PRO A 29 -17.74 -6.34 -4.28
C PRO A 29 -18.59 -6.16 -5.55
N GLU A 30 -19.00 -7.27 -6.16
CA GLU A 30 -20.04 -7.31 -7.18
C GLU A 30 -20.98 -8.49 -6.91
N GLY A 31 -22.17 -8.19 -6.37
CA GLY A 31 -23.08 -9.21 -5.84
C GLY A 31 -22.37 -10.07 -4.78
N ASN A 32 -22.23 -11.37 -5.07
CA ASN A 32 -21.53 -12.32 -4.20
C ASN A 32 -20.08 -12.60 -4.64
N LYS A 33 -19.47 -11.74 -5.46
CA LYS A 33 -18.08 -11.89 -5.93
C LYS A 33 -17.22 -10.70 -5.52
N LEU A 34 -15.91 -10.87 -5.64
CA LEU A 34 -14.93 -9.79 -5.56
C LEU A 34 -14.37 -9.56 -6.96
N ILE A 35 -14.35 -8.31 -7.39
CA ILE A 35 -13.84 -7.89 -8.69
C ILE A 35 -12.72 -6.86 -8.52
N LEU A 36 -11.87 -6.76 -9.54
CA LEU A 36 -10.76 -5.82 -9.59
C LEU A 36 -11.10 -4.61 -10.44
N HIS A 37 -11.37 -3.48 -9.78
CA HIS A 37 -11.59 -2.21 -10.47
C HIS A 37 -11.42 -1.01 -9.54
N HIS A 38 -10.80 0.05 -10.04
CA HIS A 38 -10.63 1.28 -9.27
C HIS A 38 -11.94 2.03 -9.07
N ASP A 39 -12.67 2.29 -10.16
CA ASP A 39 -13.86 3.13 -10.15
C ASP A 39 -15.10 2.35 -9.71
N PRO A 40 -16.02 2.97 -8.95
CA PRO A 40 -17.25 2.33 -8.52
C PRO A 40 -18.18 2.06 -9.71
N PHE A 41 -19.11 1.11 -9.53
CA PHE A 41 -20.16 0.77 -10.51
C PHE A 41 -19.63 0.38 -11.90
N THR A 42 -18.38 -0.05 -11.98
CA THR A 42 -17.74 -0.50 -13.21
C THR A 42 -17.37 -1.97 -13.05
N PRO A 43 -17.66 -2.83 -14.04
CA PRO A 43 -17.27 -4.24 -13.97
C PRO A 43 -15.75 -4.36 -13.98
N GLY A 44 -15.25 -5.46 -13.42
CA GLY A 44 -13.82 -5.77 -13.34
C GLY A 44 -13.58 -7.26 -13.51
N GLU A 45 -12.30 -7.65 -13.58
CA GLU A 45 -11.95 -9.07 -13.58
C GLU A 45 -12.27 -9.71 -12.24
N ASP A 46 -12.61 -11.00 -12.25
CA ASP A 46 -12.83 -11.77 -11.03
C ASP A 46 -11.51 -11.91 -10.25
N PHE A 47 -11.53 -11.46 -8.98
CA PHE A 47 -10.33 -11.44 -8.16
C PHE A 47 -9.78 -12.85 -7.90
N GLU A 48 -10.67 -13.83 -7.72
CA GLU A 48 -10.23 -15.19 -7.43
C GLU A 48 -9.62 -15.87 -8.66
N GLU A 49 -10.15 -15.62 -9.85
CA GLU A 49 -9.51 -16.03 -11.10
C GLU A 49 -8.15 -15.34 -11.30
N TRP A 50 -8.05 -14.04 -10.99
CA TRP A 50 -6.79 -13.29 -11.06
C TRP A 50 -5.70 -13.89 -10.14
N LEU A 51 -6.08 -14.31 -8.92
CA LEU A 51 -5.14 -14.91 -7.95
C LEU A 51 -4.48 -16.20 -8.44
N LYS A 52 -5.13 -16.96 -9.33
CA LYS A 52 -4.53 -18.18 -9.93
C LYS A 52 -3.29 -17.88 -10.77
N HIS A 53 -3.13 -16.63 -11.20
CA HIS A 53 -1.99 -16.19 -12.00
C HIS A 53 -0.91 -15.44 -11.19
N TYR A 54 -1.17 -15.13 -9.91
CA TYR A 54 -0.28 -14.34 -9.07
C TYR A 54 1.01 -15.09 -8.71
N LYS A 55 2.17 -14.46 -8.97
CA LYS A 55 3.51 -14.99 -8.63
C LYS A 55 4.49 -13.90 -8.19
N HIS A 56 3.98 -12.75 -7.80
CA HIS A 56 4.76 -11.52 -7.61
C HIS A 56 5.30 -11.41 -6.19
N ALA A 57 6.32 -10.56 -6.01
CA ALA A 57 7.07 -10.46 -4.76
C ALA A 57 6.23 -9.96 -3.58
N PHE A 58 5.17 -9.18 -3.84
CA PHE A 58 4.34 -8.58 -2.81
C PHE A 58 3.00 -8.11 -3.35
N LEU A 59 1.96 -8.11 -2.52
CA LEU A 59 0.61 -7.69 -2.90
C LEU A 59 0.08 -6.58 -1.97
N ILE A 60 -0.29 -5.44 -2.53
CA ILE A 60 -1.07 -4.42 -1.82
C ILE A 60 -2.53 -4.59 -2.22
N LEU A 61 -3.38 -4.88 -1.24
CA LEU A 61 -4.81 -5.13 -1.42
C LEU A 61 -5.58 -3.86 -1.04
N ASN A 62 -5.92 -3.02 -2.02
CA ASN A 62 -6.63 -1.77 -1.79
C ASN A 62 -8.14 -2.03 -1.64
N ILE A 63 -8.63 -1.90 -0.41
CA ILE A 63 -10.03 -2.15 -0.07
C ILE A 63 -10.85 -0.92 -0.43
N LYS A 64 -11.64 -1.01 -1.51
CA LYS A 64 -12.46 0.11 -1.99
C LYS A 64 -13.88 0.14 -1.41
N SER A 65 -14.24 -0.84 -0.58
CA SER A 65 -15.55 -0.94 0.04
C SER A 65 -15.44 -1.69 1.36
N GLU A 66 -16.01 -1.13 2.42
CA GLU A 66 -16.00 -1.74 3.75
C GLU A 66 -16.76 -3.06 3.77
N GLY A 67 -16.32 -3.99 4.63
CA GLY A 67 -16.99 -5.27 4.87
C GLY A 67 -16.52 -6.42 3.99
N ILE A 68 -15.65 -6.17 2.99
CA ILE A 68 -15.05 -7.23 2.16
C ILE A 68 -13.77 -7.82 2.76
N GLU A 69 -13.20 -7.21 3.80
CA GLU A 69 -11.85 -7.51 4.31
C GLU A 69 -11.71 -8.98 4.69
N LYS A 70 -12.71 -9.54 5.39
CA LYS A 70 -12.70 -10.94 5.82
C LYS A 70 -12.57 -11.88 4.63
N ARG A 71 -13.33 -11.63 3.56
CA ARG A 71 -13.30 -12.47 2.35
C ARG A 71 -12.00 -12.32 1.58
N VAL A 72 -11.43 -11.12 1.55
CA VAL A 72 -10.10 -10.88 0.97
C VAL A 72 -9.03 -11.64 1.75
N ILE A 73 -9.07 -11.63 3.08
CA ILE A 73 -8.13 -12.36 3.94
C ILE A 73 -8.27 -13.87 3.75
N GLU A 74 -9.50 -14.40 3.71
CA GLU A 74 -9.75 -15.83 3.44
C GLU A 74 -9.15 -16.29 2.09
N LEU A 75 -9.15 -15.42 1.07
CA LEU A 75 -8.48 -15.69 -0.20
C LEU A 75 -6.96 -15.68 -0.06
N MET A 76 -6.37 -14.78 0.75
CA MET A 76 -4.92 -14.80 1.01
C MET A 76 -4.50 -16.10 1.69
N GLU A 77 -5.29 -16.59 2.65
CA GLU A 77 -5.06 -17.87 3.32
C GLU A 77 -5.20 -19.05 2.33
N LYS A 78 -6.29 -19.06 1.55
CA LYS A 78 -6.57 -20.11 0.54
C LYS A 78 -5.44 -20.25 -0.48
N TYR A 79 -4.92 -19.13 -0.99
CA TYR A 79 -3.84 -19.11 -1.98
C TYR A 79 -2.44 -19.05 -1.34
N GLN A 80 -2.34 -19.15 -0.01
CA GLN A 80 -1.09 -19.14 0.76
C GLN A 80 -0.21 -17.90 0.51
N ILE A 81 -0.84 -16.75 0.27
CA ILE A 81 -0.15 -15.47 0.04
C ILE A 81 0.12 -14.81 1.39
N GLN A 82 1.40 -14.71 1.76
CA GLN A 82 1.84 -14.14 3.04
C GLN A 82 2.43 -12.72 2.91
N ALA A 83 2.96 -12.41 1.73
CA ALA A 83 3.64 -11.14 1.44
C ALA A 83 2.61 -10.11 0.96
N TYR A 84 1.75 -9.63 1.87
CA TYR A 84 0.75 -8.61 1.54
C TYR A 84 0.51 -7.61 2.68
N PHE A 85 -0.18 -6.53 2.36
CA PHE A 85 -0.94 -5.79 3.36
C PHE A 85 -2.26 -5.23 2.80
N LEU A 86 -3.23 -5.00 3.68
CA LEU A 86 -4.49 -4.33 3.37
C LEU A 86 -4.31 -2.82 3.39
N LEU A 87 -4.71 -2.16 2.32
CA LEU A 87 -4.70 -0.71 2.15
C LEU A 87 -6.13 -0.15 2.23
N ASP A 88 -6.28 1.05 2.78
CA ASP A 88 -7.54 1.81 2.86
C ASP A 88 -8.68 1.14 3.63
N VAL A 89 -8.32 0.27 4.59
CA VAL A 89 -9.27 -0.26 5.57
C VAL A 89 -9.65 0.83 6.59
N ALA A 90 -10.94 1.00 6.83
CA ALA A 90 -11.44 2.00 7.76
C ALA A 90 -10.99 1.73 9.22
N PRO A 91 -10.72 2.78 10.04
CA PRO A 91 -10.23 2.64 11.41
C PRO A 91 -10.99 1.66 12.34
N PRO A 92 -12.35 1.60 12.33
CA PRO A 92 -13.09 0.63 13.13
C PRO A 92 -12.77 -0.81 12.74
N PHE A 93 -12.60 -1.07 11.44
CA PHE A 93 -12.26 -2.39 10.90
C PHE A 93 -10.81 -2.76 11.17
N LEU A 94 -9.86 -1.83 11.06
CA LEU A 94 -8.47 -2.05 11.46
C LEU A 94 -8.38 -2.52 12.92
N THR A 95 -9.11 -1.85 13.82
CA THR A 95 -9.15 -2.22 15.24
C THR A 95 -9.75 -3.61 15.45
N LYS A 96 -10.82 -3.95 14.72
CA LYS A 96 -11.44 -5.28 14.77
C LYS A 96 -10.50 -6.38 14.28
N LEU A 97 -9.85 -6.18 13.14
CA LEU A 97 -8.91 -7.13 12.55
C LEU A 97 -7.67 -7.31 13.43
N ALA A 98 -7.15 -6.23 14.02
CA ALA A 98 -6.01 -6.31 14.93
C ALA A 98 -6.33 -7.14 16.19
N LYS A 99 -7.54 -6.98 16.77
CA LYS A 99 -8.02 -7.82 17.89
C LYS A 99 -8.17 -9.30 17.52
N GLN A 100 -8.33 -9.60 16.24
CA GLN A 100 -8.39 -10.95 15.70
C GLN A 100 -7.01 -11.51 15.32
N ASN A 101 -5.92 -10.78 15.61
CA ASN A 101 -4.54 -11.13 15.25
C ASN A 101 -4.33 -11.32 13.74
N ILE A 102 -5.10 -10.62 12.91
CA ILE A 102 -4.91 -10.64 11.46
C ILE A 102 -3.58 -9.97 11.11
N ALA A 103 -2.79 -10.66 10.28
CA ALA A 103 -1.54 -10.15 9.72
C ALA A 103 -1.78 -9.25 8.50
N GLY A 104 -0.74 -8.52 8.08
CA GLY A 104 -0.82 -7.67 6.89
C GLY A 104 -1.66 -6.41 7.09
N LEU A 105 -1.72 -5.86 8.30
CA LEU A 105 -2.38 -4.57 8.53
C LEU A 105 -1.42 -3.42 8.27
N SER A 106 -1.95 -2.36 7.66
CA SER A 106 -1.21 -1.12 7.44
C SER A 106 -1.91 0.08 8.07
N THR A 107 -1.13 1.09 8.44
CA THR A 107 -1.63 2.43 8.75
C THR A 107 -1.28 3.40 7.62
N ARG A 108 -1.88 4.58 7.63
CA ARG A 108 -1.62 5.63 6.64
C ARG A 108 -1.02 6.87 7.30
N LEU A 109 -0.03 7.45 6.65
CA LEU A 109 0.55 8.75 6.98
C LEU A 109 0.17 9.72 5.85
N SER A 110 -0.54 10.79 6.17
CA SER A 110 -1.08 11.74 5.20
C SER A 110 -1.15 13.16 5.80
N PRO A 111 -1.55 14.19 5.05
CA PRO A 111 -1.83 15.52 5.62
C PRO A 111 -2.94 15.55 6.69
N PHE A 112 -3.71 14.47 6.81
CA PHE A 112 -4.84 14.32 7.72
C PHE A 112 -4.58 13.26 8.80
N GLU A 113 -3.67 12.31 8.56
CA GLU A 113 -3.31 11.24 9.49
C GLU A 113 -1.84 11.37 9.89
N SER A 114 -1.59 11.53 11.19
CA SER A 114 -0.25 11.87 11.70
C SER A 114 0.60 10.64 12.02
N VAL A 115 1.92 10.83 12.13
CA VAL A 115 2.82 9.79 12.66
C VAL A 115 2.40 9.34 14.06
N LYS A 116 1.84 10.24 14.88
CA LYS A 116 1.34 9.92 16.23
C LYS A 116 0.24 8.86 16.15
N THR A 117 -0.68 8.99 15.21
CA THR A 117 -1.76 8.02 14.97
C THR A 117 -1.20 6.64 14.60
N CYS A 118 -0.18 6.57 13.73
CA CYS A 118 0.48 5.31 13.40
C CYS A 118 1.13 4.66 14.64
N LEU A 119 1.79 5.46 15.49
CA LEU A 119 2.42 4.98 16.72
C LEU A 119 1.40 4.56 17.79
N GLU A 120 0.21 5.18 17.82
CA GLU A 120 -0.89 4.77 18.69
C GLU A 120 -1.41 3.38 18.33
N TYR A 121 -1.58 3.08 17.03
CA TYR A 121 -1.91 1.72 16.58
C TYR A 121 -0.85 0.70 16.96
N ALA A 122 0.43 0.99 16.71
CA ALA A 122 1.52 0.07 17.06
C ALA A 122 1.63 -0.17 18.58
N ARG A 123 1.34 0.84 19.40
CA ARG A 123 1.30 0.67 20.87
C ARG A 123 0.08 -0.14 21.32
N ALA A 124 -1.09 0.10 20.73
CA ALA A 124 -2.32 -0.58 21.10
C ALA A 124 -2.33 -2.05 20.65
N PHE A 125 -1.67 -2.35 19.53
CA PHE A 125 -1.60 -3.69 18.93
C PHE A 125 -0.15 -4.02 18.52
N PRO A 126 0.71 -4.36 19.49
CA PRO A 126 2.13 -4.60 19.23
C PRO A 126 2.38 -5.73 18.22
N GLY A 127 2.96 -5.38 17.08
CA GLY A 127 3.35 -6.31 16.02
C GLY A 127 2.27 -6.61 14.98
N GLN A 128 1.04 -6.08 15.12
CA GLN A 128 -0.03 -6.34 14.14
C GLN A 128 0.05 -5.38 12.93
N PHE A 129 0.36 -4.11 13.18
CA PHE A 129 0.53 -3.11 12.13
C PHE A 129 2.00 -3.08 11.70
N THR A 130 2.29 -3.65 10.54
CA THR A 130 3.68 -3.87 10.07
C THR A 130 4.06 -2.99 8.90
N TRP A 131 3.09 -2.29 8.28
CA TRP A 131 3.31 -1.37 7.17
C TRP A 131 2.69 -0.01 7.43
N VAL A 132 3.38 1.04 7.01
CA VAL A 132 2.82 2.39 6.91
C VAL A 132 2.85 2.82 5.46
N PHE A 133 1.67 3.15 4.94
CA PHE A 133 1.46 3.70 3.63
C PHE A 133 1.57 5.23 3.69
N VAL A 134 2.55 5.77 3.00
CA VAL A 134 2.93 7.18 3.10
C VAL A 134 2.48 7.92 1.86
N ASP A 135 1.43 8.72 2.03
CA ASP A 135 0.89 9.53 0.96
C ASP A 135 1.74 10.78 0.71
N VAL A 136 1.85 11.17 -0.55
CA VAL A 136 2.57 12.38 -0.99
C VAL A 136 1.65 13.56 -1.27
N MET A 137 0.36 13.47 -0.92
CA MET A 137 -0.55 14.59 -0.89
C MET A 137 0.05 15.74 -0.08
N THR A 138 -0.10 16.96 -0.59
CA THR A 138 0.41 18.18 0.03
C THR A 138 -0.71 19.19 0.17
N LYS A 139 -0.82 19.86 1.33
CA LYS A 139 -1.78 20.97 1.53
C LYS A 139 -1.50 22.21 0.67
N THR A 140 -0.34 22.26 0.02
CA THR A 140 0.06 23.36 -0.85
C THR A 140 0.54 22.76 -2.17
N GLU A 141 -0.22 23.00 -3.23
CA GLU A 141 0.14 22.58 -4.58
C GLU A 141 1.49 23.16 -5.00
N GLY A 142 2.23 22.42 -5.83
CA GLY A 142 3.48 22.89 -6.43
C GLY A 142 4.75 22.86 -5.56
N LYS A 143 4.66 22.65 -4.23
CA LYS A 143 5.87 22.52 -3.38
C LYS A 143 6.22 21.06 -3.10
N THR A 144 7.46 20.66 -3.43
CA THR A 144 8.04 19.35 -3.07
C THR A 144 8.24 19.25 -1.55
N LYS A 145 7.21 18.80 -0.83
CA LYS A 145 7.31 18.47 0.60
C LYS A 145 7.30 16.96 0.76
N LEU A 146 8.44 16.41 1.18
CA LEU A 146 8.52 15.01 1.59
C LEU A 146 7.58 14.83 2.80
N PRO A 147 6.63 13.86 2.75
CA PRO A 147 5.67 13.64 3.83
C PRO A 147 6.33 13.07 5.10
N LEU A 148 7.54 12.53 4.96
CA LEU A 148 8.38 12.04 6.04
C LEU A 148 9.58 12.94 6.30
N ASN A 149 10.03 12.96 7.55
CA ASN A 149 11.35 13.44 7.94
C ASN A 149 12.12 12.34 8.68
N GLY A 150 13.42 12.55 8.95
CA GLY A 150 14.28 11.55 9.58
C GLY A 150 13.74 11.06 10.93
N LYS A 151 13.27 11.99 11.78
CA LYS A 151 12.67 11.67 13.09
C LYS A 151 11.42 10.79 12.94
N MET A 152 10.51 11.16 12.05
CA MET A 152 9.29 10.36 11.80
C MET A 152 9.63 8.97 11.27
N SER A 153 10.55 8.88 10.32
CA SER A 153 11.02 7.61 9.76
C SER A 153 11.62 6.72 10.86
N GLN A 154 12.46 7.27 11.71
CA GLN A 154 13.07 6.55 12.82
C GLN A 154 12.01 6.03 13.79
N GLN A 155 11.08 6.89 14.24
CA GLN A 155 10.01 6.48 15.15
C GLN A 155 9.15 5.34 14.58
N LEU A 156 8.82 5.39 13.29
CA LEU A 156 8.07 4.33 12.62
C LEU A 156 8.86 3.01 12.58
N LYS A 157 10.15 3.08 12.24
CA LYS A 157 11.03 1.91 12.20
C LYS A 157 11.21 1.27 13.59
N GLU A 158 11.41 2.08 14.62
CA GLU A 158 11.50 1.63 16.02
C GLU A 158 10.20 0.97 16.50
N ALA A 159 9.05 1.40 15.96
CA ALA A 159 7.75 0.78 16.22
C ALA A 159 7.49 -0.49 15.38
N GLY A 160 8.44 -0.93 14.55
CA GLY A 160 8.34 -2.15 13.74
C GLY A 160 7.71 -1.96 12.35
N TYR A 161 7.46 -0.72 11.93
CA TYR A 161 6.89 -0.46 10.60
C TYR A 161 7.91 -0.61 9.47
N LYS A 162 7.45 -1.21 8.38
CA LYS A 162 7.98 -1.00 7.03
C LYS A 162 7.27 0.18 6.37
N ILE A 163 7.97 0.95 5.56
CA ILE A 163 7.50 2.19 4.94
C ILE A 163 7.28 1.95 3.44
N CYS A 164 6.04 2.11 2.97
CA CYS A 164 5.68 2.14 1.57
C CYS A 164 5.37 3.58 1.15
N LEU A 165 6.17 4.18 0.27
CA LEU A 165 6.00 5.55 -0.19
C LEU A 165 5.18 5.59 -1.49
N VAL A 166 4.17 6.47 -1.56
CA VAL A 166 3.50 6.79 -2.82
C VAL A 166 4.41 7.65 -3.68
N SER A 167 4.60 7.28 -4.94
CA SER A 167 5.43 8.06 -5.82
C SER A 167 4.72 9.32 -6.37
N PRO A 168 5.39 10.49 -6.47
CA PRO A 168 4.73 11.76 -6.78
C PRO A 168 4.13 11.87 -8.20
N GLU A 169 4.54 11.06 -9.18
CA GLU A 169 3.89 10.97 -10.50
C GLU A 169 2.44 10.49 -10.42
N LEU A 170 2.05 9.77 -9.37
CA LEU A 170 0.65 9.40 -9.15
C LEU A 170 -0.25 10.63 -8.93
N LEU A 171 0.36 11.77 -8.57
CA LEU A 171 -0.28 13.08 -8.47
C LEU A 171 0.27 14.06 -9.53
N ASN A 172 0.66 13.57 -10.71
CA ASN A 172 1.17 14.37 -11.85
C ASN A 172 2.42 15.21 -11.53
N ARG A 173 3.24 14.78 -10.57
CA ARG A 173 4.48 15.47 -10.14
C ARG A 173 5.72 14.63 -10.39
N GLU A 174 5.80 14.01 -11.57
CA GLU A 174 6.92 13.15 -11.97
C GLU A 174 8.29 13.84 -11.91
N ASN A 175 8.34 15.12 -12.29
CA ASN A 175 9.54 15.95 -12.20
C ASN A 175 10.11 16.08 -10.78
N GLN A 176 9.35 15.69 -9.75
CA GLN A 176 9.80 15.73 -8.37
C GLN A 176 10.47 14.44 -7.91
N ILE A 177 10.41 13.33 -8.65
CA ILE A 177 10.97 12.02 -8.23
C ILE A 177 12.46 12.14 -7.88
N ALA A 178 13.26 12.76 -8.74
CA ALA A 178 14.69 12.97 -8.50
C ALA A 178 14.95 13.77 -7.21
N ALA A 179 14.15 14.82 -6.97
CA ALA A 179 14.25 15.61 -5.74
C ALA A 179 13.82 14.82 -4.50
N TYR A 180 12.83 13.94 -4.62
CA TYR A 180 12.42 13.02 -3.55
C TYR A 180 13.54 12.05 -3.21
N LYS A 181 14.14 11.36 -4.19
CA LYS A 181 15.28 10.45 -3.98
C LYS A 181 16.44 11.16 -3.28
N LYS A 182 16.83 12.35 -3.77
CA LYS A 182 17.89 13.17 -3.14
C LYS A 182 17.55 13.53 -1.69
N LYS A 183 16.31 13.93 -1.40
CA LYS A 183 15.87 14.29 -0.04
C LYS A 183 15.80 13.09 0.89
N LEU A 184 15.40 11.91 0.40
CA LEU A 184 15.41 10.67 1.16
C LEU A 184 16.84 10.30 1.56
N GLY A 185 17.76 10.28 0.58
CA GLY A 185 19.18 9.98 0.82
C GLY A 185 19.87 10.98 1.75
N ALA A 186 19.72 12.28 1.49
CA ALA A 186 20.34 13.33 2.32
C ALA A 186 19.84 13.34 3.78
N LYS A 187 18.65 12.77 4.04
CA LYS A 187 18.08 12.67 5.39
C LYS A 187 18.24 11.28 6.01
N GLY A 188 18.92 10.36 5.34
CA GLY A 188 19.06 8.97 5.79
C GLY A 188 17.73 8.21 5.92
N ILE A 189 16.69 8.63 5.19
CA ILE A 189 15.37 8.01 5.27
C ILE A 189 15.37 6.79 4.35
N THR A 190 15.21 5.61 4.96
CA THR A 190 15.10 4.34 4.24
C THR A 190 13.64 3.95 4.10
N ILE A 191 13.18 3.80 2.85
CA ILE A 191 11.86 3.25 2.52
C ILE A 191 12.01 1.78 2.10
N ASP A 192 11.02 0.96 2.45
CA ASP A 192 11.03 -0.47 2.15
C ASP A 192 10.36 -0.76 0.80
N ALA A 193 9.34 0.02 0.44
CA ALA A 193 8.65 -0.09 -0.84
C ALA A 193 8.29 1.28 -1.43
N VAL A 194 8.08 1.32 -2.74
CA VAL A 194 7.51 2.47 -3.45
C VAL A 194 6.38 2.03 -4.38
N LEU A 195 5.22 2.69 -4.28
CA LEU A 195 4.08 2.49 -5.18
C LEU A 195 4.18 3.47 -6.35
N THR A 196 4.23 2.93 -7.57
CA THR A 196 4.51 3.75 -8.77
C THR A 196 3.83 3.20 -10.03
N LYS A 197 3.51 4.09 -10.96
CA LYS A 197 3.16 3.69 -12.35
C LYS A 197 4.40 3.49 -13.22
N LYS A 198 5.55 4.01 -12.80
CA LYS A 198 6.80 4.11 -13.57
C LYS A 198 7.99 3.46 -12.83
N PRO A 199 8.04 2.10 -12.75
CA PRO A 199 9.12 1.36 -12.09
C PRO A 199 10.55 1.79 -12.48
N GLU A 200 10.75 2.13 -13.74
CA GLU A 200 12.02 2.56 -14.31
C GLU A 200 12.58 3.81 -13.64
N LEU A 201 11.71 4.71 -13.16
CA LEU A 201 12.12 5.92 -12.45
C LEU A 201 12.59 5.64 -11.02
N TRP A 202 12.34 4.45 -10.48
CA TRP A 202 12.71 4.03 -9.12
C TRP A 202 13.77 2.93 -9.06
N SER A 203 14.07 2.28 -10.18
CA SER A 203 15.04 1.17 -10.29
C SER A 203 16.52 1.61 -10.28
N THR A 204 16.79 2.86 -9.92
CA THR A 204 18.12 3.51 -9.90
C THR A 204 18.45 4.08 -8.53
#